data_AF-A0A5Q4SPZ7-F1
#
_entry.id   AF-A0A5Q4SPZ7-F1
#
_cell.length_a   1.000
_cell.length_b   1.000
_cell.length_c   1.000
_cell.angle_alpha   90.00
_cell.angle_beta   90.00
_cell.angle_gamma   90.00
#
_symmetry.space_group_name_H-M   'P 1'
#
loop_
_entity.id
_entity.type
_entity.pdbx_description
1 polymer ?
#
loop_
_entity_poly.entity_id
_entity_poly.type
_entity_poly.pdbx_seq_one_letter_code
_entity_poly.pdbx_strand_id
1 'polypeptide(L)'
;MRADKELVAIEKEYGLRQVPRGDHTAAKRPTRAEQEKARRTGNARTSREHLRTIVRTAVSAATTAAELFQIIEGTGALVDVQYFPSGDVRGYKVALSHDTNAQGEPVWFSGSTLAPDLSYPKIAERLTATETKLTEQTGTTAWRRFAVAVDQTPDHLAHDEDEAGQAHITVLAEALDALPLVAPVGLRPQLVQAATVFERAARSRIPAQHQQAQATRCAVKAVLREPAPQDGALLTIVLDALLLAVIAAQHWHRTRQHHQQAEAARQTVTHLRTAYRATATEPLTTLRQRGGRLNETLRRRQENTLRRALPELAEQILAEPGWPSLAATLARAEAVGHKPTALLTQATVRKETDTATSLSEVLTWRLHRLADLTAGTTSSAPASPSAAYRPINTRLQRRTR
;
A
#
# COMPACT_ATOMS: atom_id res chain seq x y z
N MET A 1 -26.32 21.29 -3.41
CA MET A 1 -25.85 21.20 -4.82
C MET A 1 -25.93 22.52 -5.61
N ARG A 2 -26.86 23.46 -5.33
CA ARG A 2 -26.90 24.78 -6.02
C ARG A 2 -25.82 25.76 -5.51
N ALA A 3 -25.66 25.91 -4.20
CA ALA A 3 -24.71 26.88 -3.62
C ALA A 3 -23.23 26.64 -4.00
N ASP A 4 -22.77 25.38 -4.03
CA ASP A 4 -21.37 25.09 -4.38
C ASP A 4 -21.04 25.38 -5.85
N LYS A 5 -22.02 25.23 -6.76
CA LYS A 5 -21.83 25.56 -8.18
C LYS A 5 -21.72 27.07 -8.38
N GLU A 6 -22.56 27.85 -7.69
CA GLU A 6 -22.48 29.32 -7.69
C GLU A 6 -21.16 29.79 -7.10
N LEU A 7 -20.70 29.19 -5.99
CA LEU A 7 -19.41 29.55 -5.39
C LEU A 7 -18.23 29.25 -6.32
N VAL A 8 -18.24 28.13 -7.05
CA VAL A 8 -17.20 27.84 -8.05
C VAL A 8 -17.23 28.84 -9.21
N ALA A 9 -18.43 29.22 -9.67
CA ALA A 9 -18.58 30.22 -10.71
C ALA A 9 -18.02 31.58 -10.27
N ILE A 10 -18.37 32.05 -9.06
CA ILE A 10 -17.86 33.28 -8.45
C ILE A 10 -16.35 33.19 -8.25
N GLU A 11 -15.83 32.10 -7.70
CA GLU A 11 -14.38 31.94 -7.49
C GLU A 11 -13.62 32.02 -8.83
N LYS A 12 -14.17 31.47 -9.91
CA LYS A 12 -13.59 31.55 -11.25
C LYS A 12 -13.71 32.95 -11.86
N GLU A 13 -14.89 33.58 -11.76
CA GLU A 13 -15.17 34.91 -12.31
C GLU A 13 -14.29 35.99 -11.67
N TYR A 14 -14.09 35.91 -10.36
CA TYR A 14 -13.32 36.90 -9.60
C TYR A 14 -11.85 36.52 -9.40
N GLY A 15 -11.36 35.45 -10.05
CA GLY A 15 -9.98 34.98 -9.92
C GLY A 15 -9.58 34.59 -8.49
N LEU A 16 -10.54 34.20 -7.65
CA LEU A 16 -10.32 33.84 -6.26
C LEU A 16 -9.73 32.43 -6.15
N ARG A 17 -9.12 32.14 -4.99
CA ARG A 17 -8.65 30.79 -4.67
C ARG A 17 -9.84 29.83 -4.66
N GLN A 18 -9.91 28.96 -5.67
CA GLN A 18 -10.95 27.94 -5.74
C GLN A 18 -10.80 26.94 -4.59
N VAL A 19 -11.84 26.84 -3.75
CA VAL A 19 -11.83 25.93 -2.61
C VAL A 19 -12.35 24.56 -3.07
N PRO A 20 -11.57 23.48 -2.91
CA PRO A 20 -12.04 22.14 -3.28
C PRO A 20 -13.32 21.79 -2.51
N ARG A 21 -14.44 21.71 -3.22
CA ARG A 21 -15.72 21.31 -2.63
C ARG A 21 -15.71 19.82 -2.36
N GLY A 22 -16.24 19.38 -1.23
CA GLY A 22 -16.20 17.97 -0.84
C GLY A 22 -16.91 17.11 -1.89
N ASP A 23 -16.22 16.11 -2.45
CA ASP A 23 -16.80 15.17 -3.42
C ASP A 23 -17.69 14.07 -2.77
N HIS A 24 -17.90 14.16 -1.46
CA HIS A 24 -18.61 13.22 -0.58
C HIS A 24 -18.04 11.80 -0.51
N THR A 25 -16.82 11.55 -1.02
CA THR A 25 -16.17 10.23 -0.91
C THR A 25 -15.22 10.12 0.28
N ALA A 26 -15.09 11.18 1.10
CA ALA A 26 -14.19 11.21 2.25
C ALA A 26 -14.84 10.54 3.46
N ALA A 27 -14.02 9.94 4.33
CA ALA A 27 -14.49 9.55 5.66
C ALA A 27 -15.01 10.77 6.41
N LYS A 28 -15.97 10.55 7.31
CA LYS A 28 -16.45 11.59 8.21
C LYS A 28 -15.28 12.11 9.03
N ARG A 29 -14.99 13.41 8.89
CA ARG A 29 -13.99 14.10 9.71
C ARG A 29 -14.43 14.05 11.18
N PRO A 30 -13.49 13.89 12.13
CA PRO A 30 -13.82 14.08 13.52
C PRO A 30 -14.36 15.48 13.77
N THR A 31 -15.34 15.58 14.64
CA THR A 31 -15.91 16.83 15.12
C THR A 31 -14.90 17.60 15.98
N ARG A 32 -15.11 18.90 16.13
CA ARG A 32 -14.30 19.73 17.04
C ARG A 32 -14.32 19.19 18.48
N ALA A 33 -15.45 18.65 18.93
CA ALA A 33 -15.57 18.06 20.26
C ALA A 33 -14.71 16.79 20.41
N GLU A 34 -14.68 15.92 19.40
CA GLU A 34 -13.81 14.74 19.38
C GLU A 34 -12.32 15.14 19.38
N GLN A 35 -11.94 16.14 18.59
CA GLN A 35 -10.56 16.66 18.54
C GLN A 35 -10.15 17.26 19.89
N GLU A 36 -11.00 18.08 20.50
CA GLU A 36 -10.73 18.70 21.80
C GLU A 36 -10.73 17.67 22.93
N LYS A 37 -11.54 16.60 22.84
CA LYS A 37 -11.47 15.46 23.77
C LYS A 37 -10.12 14.75 23.66
N ALA A 38 -9.66 14.45 22.43
CA ALA A 38 -8.36 13.82 22.20
C ALA A 38 -7.21 14.67 22.73
N ARG A 39 -7.22 15.98 22.45
CA ARG A 39 -6.22 16.94 22.95
C ARG A 39 -6.17 16.97 24.48
N ARG A 40 -7.33 17.04 25.14
CA ARG A 40 -7.42 17.04 26.62
C ARG A 40 -6.94 15.73 27.25
N THR A 41 -7.10 14.60 26.57
CA THR A 41 -6.63 13.30 27.05
C THR A 41 -5.21 12.95 26.60
N GLY A 42 -4.48 13.90 26.00
CA GLY A 42 -3.09 13.71 25.57
C GLY A 42 -2.94 12.83 24.32
N ASN A 43 -4.02 12.58 23.59
CA ASN A 43 -4.01 11.72 22.41
C ASN A 43 -3.82 12.55 21.13
N ALA A 44 -2.89 12.13 20.28
CA ALA A 44 -2.62 12.76 18.98
C ALA A 44 -3.73 12.52 17.94
N ARG A 45 -4.60 11.53 18.16
CA ARG A 45 -5.71 11.14 17.28
C ARG A 45 -6.99 10.97 18.08
N THR A 46 -8.11 11.22 17.44
CA THR A 46 -9.44 10.95 18.02
C THR A 46 -9.71 9.45 18.09
N SER A 47 -10.57 9.03 19.02
CA SER A 47 -11.00 7.62 19.13
C SER A 47 -11.54 7.08 17.81
N ARG A 48 -12.29 7.92 17.08
CA ARG A 48 -12.81 7.58 15.74
C ARG A 48 -11.70 7.27 14.74
N GLU A 49 -10.64 8.08 14.71
CA GLU A 49 -9.50 7.84 13.81
C GLU A 49 -8.74 6.58 14.21
N HIS A 50 -8.53 6.37 15.51
CA HIS A 50 -7.88 5.17 16.02
C HIS A 50 -8.68 3.91 15.66
N LEU A 51 -9.99 3.88 15.95
CA LEU A 51 -10.88 2.77 15.61
C LEU A 51 -10.95 2.54 14.09
N ARG A 52 -10.93 3.61 13.28
CA ARG A 52 -10.86 3.48 11.82
C ARG A 52 -9.59 2.77 11.38
N THR A 53 -8.42 3.13 11.92
CA THR A 53 -7.16 2.43 11.64
C THR A 53 -7.23 0.96 12.07
N ILE A 54 -7.71 0.67 13.30
CA ILE A 54 -7.86 -0.71 13.79
C ILE A 54 -8.72 -1.54 12.84
N VAL A 55 -9.91 -1.06 12.50
CA VAL A 55 -10.85 -1.79 11.65
C VAL A 55 -10.29 -1.99 10.24
N ARG A 56 -9.63 -0.99 9.65
CA ARG A 56 -9.01 -1.10 8.32
C ARG A 56 -7.91 -2.16 8.27
N THR A 57 -7.02 -2.11 9.25
CA THR A 57 -5.95 -3.10 9.41
C THR A 57 -6.55 -4.50 9.63
N ALA A 58 -7.61 -4.61 10.43
CA ALA A 58 -8.31 -5.88 10.65
C ALA A 58 -8.96 -6.43 9.37
N VAL A 59 -9.61 -5.59 8.54
CA VAL A 59 -10.17 -5.99 7.24
C VAL A 59 -9.08 -6.48 6.29
N SER A 60 -7.92 -5.83 6.32
CA SER A 60 -6.78 -6.21 5.48
C SER A 60 -6.20 -7.56 5.91
N ALA A 61 -6.24 -7.88 7.20
CA ALA A 61 -5.73 -9.13 7.77
C ALA A 61 -6.72 -10.31 7.69
N ALA A 62 -7.99 -10.11 8.01
CA ALA A 62 -8.97 -11.18 8.19
C ALA A 62 -9.35 -11.87 6.87
N THR A 63 -9.52 -13.20 6.88
CA THR A 63 -10.16 -13.94 5.78
C THR A 63 -11.64 -14.20 5.99
N THR A 64 -12.13 -14.12 7.24
CA THR A 64 -13.55 -14.34 7.58
C THR A 64 -14.08 -13.22 8.47
N ALA A 65 -15.41 -13.10 8.58
CA ALA A 65 -16.04 -12.13 9.47
C ALA A 65 -15.73 -12.42 10.96
N ALA A 66 -15.63 -13.70 11.34
CA ALA A 66 -15.27 -14.07 12.71
C ALA A 66 -13.84 -13.66 13.05
N GLU A 67 -12.90 -13.89 12.13
CA GLU A 67 -11.50 -13.50 12.29
C GLU A 67 -11.35 -11.97 12.35
N LEU A 68 -12.13 -11.23 11.55
CA LEU A 68 -12.17 -9.77 11.60
C LEU A 68 -12.46 -9.24 13.00
N PHE A 69 -13.53 -9.73 13.63
CA PHE A 69 -13.91 -9.27 14.96
C PHE A 69 -12.89 -9.71 16.02
N GLN A 70 -12.33 -10.92 15.91
CA GLN A 70 -11.25 -11.37 16.80
C GLN A 70 -10.00 -10.49 16.70
N ILE A 71 -9.61 -10.09 15.49
CA ILE A 71 -8.48 -9.17 15.29
C ILE A 71 -8.75 -7.82 15.94
N ILE A 72 -9.97 -7.27 15.77
CA ILE A 72 -10.34 -5.99 16.39
C ILE A 72 -10.29 -6.11 17.92
N GLU A 73 -10.89 -7.15 18.50
CA GLU A 73 -10.87 -7.40 19.96
C GLU A 73 -9.44 -7.57 20.48
N GLY A 74 -8.58 -8.27 19.72
CA GLY A 74 -7.17 -8.46 20.04
C GLY A 74 -6.38 -7.15 20.16
N THR A 75 -6.86 -6.04 19.60
CA THR A 75 -6.24 -4.70 19.80
C THR A 75 -6.64 -4.02 21.11
N GLY A 76 -7.52 -4.64 21.91
CA GLY A 76 -8.13 -4.05 23.11
C GLY A 76 -9.35 -3.15 22.83
N ALA A 77 -9.80 -3.09 21.57
CA ALA A 77 -11.07 -2.48 21.21
C ALA A 77 -12.23 -3.42 21.55
N LEU A 78 -13.39 -2.84 21.87
CA LEU A 78 -14.64 -3.57 22.09
C LEU A 78 -15.39 -3.73 20.76
N VAL A 79 -16.07 -4.86 20.59
CA VAL A 79 -16.92 -5.14 19.43
C VAL A 79 -18.33 -5.53 19.89
N ASP A 80 -19.34 -4.91 19.27
CA ASP A 80 -20.75 -5.27 19.41
C ASP A 80 -21.28 -5.69 18.03
N VAL A 81 -21.49 -6.99 17.83
CA VAL A 81 -21.99 -7.56 16.57
C VAL A 81 -23.50 -7.69 16.62
N GLN A 82 -24.16 -7.13 15.62
CA GLN A 82 -25.60 -7.11 15.48
C GLN A 82 -26.03 -8.17 14.45
N TYR A 83 -27.03 -8.96 14.78
CA TYR A 83 -27.49 -10.07 13.95
C TYR A 83 -28.94 -9.87 13.49
N PHE A 84 -29.27 -10.43 12.33
CA PHE A 84 -30.65 -10.67 11.93
C PHE A 84 -31.25 -11.85 12.69
N PRO A 85 -32.59 -12.01 12.72
CA PRO A 85 -33.22 -13.21 13.28
C PRO A 85 -32.74 -14.53 12.65
N SER A 86 -32.24 -14.50 11.41
CA SER A 86 -31.63 -15.64 10.72
C SER A 86 -30.29 -16.10 11.32
N GLY A 87 -29.66 -15.27 12.17
CA GLY A 87 -28.30 -15.49 12.68
C GLY A 87 -27.21 -14.85 11.81
N ASP A 88 -27.55 -14.28 10.65
CA ASP A 88 -26.59 -13.56 9.82
C ASP A 88 -26.21 -12.22 10.43
N VAL A 89 -24.95 -11.80 10.26
CA VAL A 89 -24.50 -10.50 10.74
C VAL A 89 -25.19 -9.38 9.95
N ARG A 90 -25.89 -8.52 10.67
CA ARG A 90 -26.52 -7.28 10.16
C ARG A 90 -25.54 -6.13 10.13
N GLY A 91 -24.69 -6.02 11.14
CA GLY A 91 -23.79 -4.89 11.34
C GLY A 91 -22.93 -5.06 12.57
N TYR A 92 -22.09 -4.06 12.85
CA TYR A 92 -21.26 -4.06 14.04
C TYR A 92 -20.98 -2.63 14.50
N LYS A 93 -20.64 -2.51 15.79
CA LYS A 93 -20.09 -1.31 16.39
C LYS A 93 -18.77 -1.64 17.08
N VAL A 94 -17.91 -0.63 17.18
CA VAL A 94 -16.64 -0.71 17.89
C VAL A 94 -16.47 0.48 18.83
N ALA A 95 -15.76 0.26 19.93
CA ALA A 95 -15.43 1.30 20.90
C ALA A 95 -14.01 1.07 21.45
N LEU A 96 -13.35 2.14 21.89
CA LEU A 96 -12.14 2.01 22.71
C LEU A 96 -12.58 1.81 24.16
N SER A 97 -12.00 0.82 24.85
CA SER A 97 -12.35 0.49 26.24
C SER A 97 -12.20 1.65 27.23
N HIS A 98 -11.26 2.55 26.97
CA HIS A 98 -10.99 3.74 27.79
C HIS A 98 -11.76 5.00 27.34
N ASP A 99 -12.49 4.96 26.22
CA ASP A 99 -13.25 6.11 25.72
C ASP A 99 -14.72 6.01 26.12
N THR A 100 -15.07 6.65 27.23
CA THR A 100 -16.43 6.62 27.79
C THR A 100 -17.15 7.96 27.68
N ASN A 101 -18.48 7.90 27.73
CA ASN A 101 -19.38 9.06 27.85
C ASN A 101 -19.48 9.52 29.32
N ALA A 102 -20.32 10.54 29.60
CA ALA A 102 -20.50 11.07 30.95
C ALA A 102 -21.14 10.05 31.92
N GLN A 103 -21.79 9.01 31.40
CA GLN A 103 -22.41 7.91 32.14
C GLN A 103 -21.43 6.75 32.39
N GLY A 104 -20.18 6.86 31.93
CA GLY A 104 -19.18 5.79 32.06
C GLY A 104 -19.35 4.66 31.03
N GLU A 105 -20.25 4.79 30.06
CA GLU A 105 -20.46 3.79 29.02
C GLU A 105 -19.52 4.02 27.83
N PRO A 106 -19.05 2.96 27.13
CA PRO A 106 -18.19 3.12 25.97
C PRO A 106 -18.84 3.94 24.84
N VAL A 107 -18.04 4.79 24.18
CA VAL A 107 -18.48 5.55 23.01
C VAL A 107 -18.39 4.66 21.76
N TRP A 108 -19.56 4.20 21.29
CA TRP A 108 -19.67 3.28 20.15
C TRP A 108 -19.73 3.99 18.80
N PHE A 109 -19.00 3.45 17.82
CA PHE A 109 -19.04 3.83 16.42
C PHE A 109 -19.44 2.63 15.55
N SER A 110 -20.45 2.78 14.69
CA SER A 110 -20.72 1.74 13.68
C SER A 110 -19.66 1.79 12.57
N GLY A 111 -19.43 0.66 11.89
CA GLY A 111 -18.52 0.61 10.74
C GLY A 111 -18.77 1.70 9.70
N SER A 112 -20.05 1.92 9.32
CA SER A 112 -20.44 2.97 8.36
C SER A 112 -20.21 4.40 8.87
N THR A 113 -20.20 4.63 10.19
CA THR A 113 -19.85 5.94 10.77
C THR A 113 -18.35 6.19 10.80
N LEU A 114 -17.54 5.13 10.91
CA LEU A 114 -16.09 5.23 10.76
C LEU A 114 -15.73 5.62 9.33
N ALA A 115 -16.21 4.85 8.34
CA ALA A 115 -16.15 5.19 6.93
C ALA A 115 -17.19 4.37 6.12
N PRO A 116 -17.70 4.90 4.99
CA PRO A 116 -18.74 4.19 4.20
C PRO A 116 -18.34 2.78 3.77
N ASP A 117 -17.07 2.59 3.43
CA ASP A 117 -16.49 1.33 2.98
C ASP A 117 -16.21 0.32 4.11
N LEU A 118 -16.37 0.74 5.37
CA LEU A 118 -16.26 -0.11 6.55
C LEU A 118 -17.63 -0.60 7.06
N SER A 119 -18.70 -0.36 6.32
CA SER A 119 -19.99 -1.01 6.60
C SER A 119 -19.86 -2.52 6.45
N TYR A 120 -20.60 -3.29 7.28
CA TYR A 120 -20.52 -4.75 7.23
C TYR A 120 -20.80 -5.35 5.85
N PRO A 121 -21.84 -4.92 5.10
CA PRO A 121 -22.09 -5.48 3.76
C PRO A 121 -20.91 -5.31 2.80
N LYS A 122 -20.20 -4.16 2.87
CA LYS A 122 -19.02 -3.90 2.05
C LYS A 122 -17.79 -4.70 2.47
N ILE A 123 -17.64 -4.97 3.75
CA ILE A 123 -16.59 -5.85 4.25
C ILE A 123 -16.89 -7.31 3.86
N ALA A 124 -18.13 -7.76 4.04
CA ALA A 124 -18.56 -9.12 3.67
C ALA A 124 -18.31 -9.42 2.19
N GLU A 125 -18.67 -8.48 1.29
CA GLU A 125 -18.40 -8.57 -0.16
C GLU A 125 -16.92 -8.86 -0.46
N ARG A 126 -16.00 -8.24 0.29
CA ARG A 126 -14.54 -8.42 0.13
C ARG A 126 -14.03 -9.75 0.71
N LEU A 127 -14.59 -10.17 1.84
CA LEU A 127 -14.18 -11.40 2.52
C LEU A 127 -14.62 -12.64 1.73
N THR A 128 -15.86 -12.68 1.22
CA THR A 128 -16.37 -13.79 0.40
C THR A 128 -15.52 -14.01 -0.86
N ALA A 129 -15.04 -12.94 -1.50
CA ALA A 129 -14.16 -13.05 -2.66
C ALA A 129 -12.81 -13.74 -2.34
N THR A 130 -12.39 -13.76 -1.07
CA THR A 130 -11.12 -14.32 -0.61
C THR A 130 -11.16 -15.81 -0.32
N GLU A 131 -12.29 -16.34 0.14
CA GLU A 131 -12.45 -17.76 0.46
C GLU A 131 -12.34 -18.67 -0.77
N THR A 132 -12.66 -18.16 -1.97
CA THR A 132 -12.81 -18.97 -3.19
C THR A 132 -11.49 -19.38 -3.89
N LYS A 133 -10.31 -18.86 -3.49
CA LYS A 133 -9.10 -18.93 -4.35
C LYS A 133 -7.74 -19.17 -3.69
N LEU A 134 -7.69 -19.63 -2.43
CA LEU A 134 -6.41 -20.03 -1.81
C LEU A 134 -5.96 -21.42 -2.31
N THR A 135 -5.58 -21.50 -3.59
CA THR A 135 -4.84 -22.64 -4.14
C THR A 135 -3.36 -22.29 -4.10
N GLU A 136 -2.60 -23.04 -3.30
CA GLU A 136 -1.18 -22.79 -3.06
C GLU A 136 -0.36 -22.99 -4.34
N GLN A 137 0.28 -21.92 -4.82
CA GLN A 137 1.36 -22.01 -5.79
C GLN A 137 2.68 -22.25 -5.03
N THR A 138 3.29 -23.39 -5.30
CA THR A 138 4.53 -23.87 -4.70
C THR A 138 5.75 -23.12 -5.26
N GLY A 139 6.64 -22.67 -4.37
CA GLY A 139 8.03 -22.25 -4.68
C GLY A 139 8.42 -20.81 -4.39
N THR A 140 7.47 -19.85 -4.29
CA THR A 140 7.78 -18.41 -4.12
C THR A 140 7.24 -17.85 -2.79
N THR A 141 8.06 -17.08 -2.07
CA THR A 141 7.68 -16.45 -0.78
C THR A 141 6.45 -15.53 -0.92
N ALA A 142 5.65 -15.36 0.14
CA ALA A 142 4.48 -14.47 0.08
C ALA A 142 4.86 -13.02 -0.25
N TRP A 143 5.97 -12.54 0.33
CA TRP A 143 6.50 -11.20 0.07
C TRP A 143 6.81 -10.94 -1.40
N ARG A 144 7.33 -11.96 -2.09
CA ARG A 144 7.62 -11.82 -3.51
C ARG A 144 6.37 -11.88 -4.37
N ARG A 145 5.42 -12.78 -4.06
CA ARG A 145 4.10 -12.78 -4.72
C ARG A 145 3.40 -11.44 -4.56
N PHE A 146 3.52 -10.83 -3.37
CA PHE A 146 3.00 -9.49 -3.11
C PHE A 146 3.69 -8.41 -3.95
N ALA A 147 5.03 -8.41 -4.02
CA ALA A 147 5.76 -7.47 -4.88
C ALA A 147 5.32 -7.56 -6.35
N VAL A 148 5.20 -8.78 -6.90
CA VAL A 148 4.78 -9.01 -8.28
C VAL A 148 3.33 -8.57 -8.50
N ALA A 149 2.41 -8.92 -7.60
CA ALA A 149 1.00 -8.58 -7.73
C ALA A 149 0.77 -7.05 -7.64
N VAL A 150 1.56 -6.33 -6.85
CA VAL A 150 1.50 -4.86 -6.82
C VAL A 150 2.14 -4.26 -8.07
N ASP A 151 3.25 -4.81 -8.56
CA ASP A 151 3.95 -4.31 -9.75
C ASP A 151 3.10 -4.39 -11.04
N GLN A 152 2.07 -5.24 -11.07
CA GLN A 152 1.10 -5.33 -12.16
C GLN A 152 0.02 -4.23 -12.11
N THR A 153 -0.16 -3.56 -10.96
CA THR A 153 -1.21 -2.54 -10.77
C THR A 153 -1.15 -1.39 -11.78
N PRO A 154 0.02 -0.82 -12.14
CA PRO A 154 0.10 0.18 -13.19
C PRO A 154 -0.48 -0.26 -14.53
N ASP A 155 -0.24 -1.50 -14.94
CA ASP A 155 -0.72 -2.03 -16.23
C ASP A 155 -2.24 -2.18 -16.21
N HIS A 156 -2.79 -2.69 -15.10
CA HIS A 156 -4.24 -2.78 -14.88
C HIS A 156 -4.90 -1.39 -14.93
N LEU A 157 -4.30 -0.38 -14.29
CA LEU A 157 -4.81 0.98 -14.31
C LEU A 157 -4.72 1.65 -15.69
N ALA A 158 -3.76 1.23 -16.52
CA ALA A 158 -3.58 1.80 -17.85
C ALA A 158 -4.52 1.20 -18.91
N HIS A 159 -4.90 -0.09 -18.78
CA HIS A 159 -5.57 -0.82 -19.84
C HIS A 159 -6.97 -1.35 -19.48
N ASP A 160 -7.28 -1.53 -18.19
CA ASP A 160 -8.56 -2.11 -17.78
C ASP A 160 -9.67 -1.06 -17.66
N GLU A 161 -10.90 -1.54 -17.57
CA GLU A 161 -12.09 -0.73 -17.30
C GLU A 161 -11.98 0.00 -15.95
N ASP A 162 -12.73 1.09 -15.81
CA ASP A 162 -12.75 1.96 -14.63
C ASP A 162 -13.01 1.18 -13.33
N GLU A 163 -13.94 0.24 -13.36
CA GLU A 163 -14.34 -0.57 -12.22
C GLU A 163 -13.27 -1.57 -11.79
N ALA A 164 -12.51 -2.11 -12.74
CA ALA A 164 -11.35 -2.96 -12.47
C ALA A 164 -10.22 -2.12 -11.88
N GLY A 165 -9.93 -0.95 -12.47
CA GLY A 165 -8.94 -0.01 -11.94
C GLY A 165 -9.26 0.44 -10.50
N GLN A 166 -10.53 0.73 -10.22
CA GLN A 166 -10.98 1.06 -8.87
C GLN A 166 -10.83 -0.12 -7.89
N ALA A 167 -10.97 -1.37 -8.35
CA ALA A 167 -10.71 -2.55 -7.52
C ALA A 167 -9.22 -2.67 -7.15
N HIS A 168 -8.30 -2.44 -8.09
CA HIS A 168 -6.86 -2.44 -7.80
C HIS A 168 -6.45 -1.30 -6.86
N ILE A 169 -7.01 -0.10 -7.02
CA ILE A 169 -6.82 1.03 -6.09
C ILE A 169 -7.33 0.68 -4.68
N THR A 170 -8.45 -0.04 -4.58
CA THR A 170 -8.98 -0.49 -3.29
C THR A 170 -8.03 -1.47 -2.61
N VAL A 171 -7.49 -2.46 -3.34
CA VAL A 171 -6.51 -3.41 -2.78
C VAL A 171 -5.18 -2.74 -2.44
N LEU A 172 -4.79 -1.70 -3.17
CA LEU A 172 -3.61 -0.91 -2.80
C LEU A 172 -3.78 -0.23 -1.43
N ALA A 173 -5.00 0.18 -1.07
CA ALA A 173 -5.29 0.67 0.27
C ALA A 173 -5.18 -0.43 1.33
N GLU A 174 -5.71 -1.62 1.05
CA GLU A 174 -5.59 -2.80 1.94
C GLU A 174 -4.10 -3.17 2.16
N ALA A 175 -3.29 -3.09 1.11
CA ALA A 175 -1.84 -3.30 1.19
C ALA A 175 -1.15 -2.30 2.12
N LEU A 176 -1.49 -1.01 1.99
CA LEU A 176 -0.93 0.05 2.85
C LEU A 176 -1.43 -0.04 4.29
N ASP A 177 -2.67 -0.46 4.52
CA ASP A 177 -3.25 -0.69 5.85
C ASP A 177 -2.64 -1.93 6.55
N ALA A 178 -2.18 -2.93 5.79
CA ALA A 178 -1.56 -4.16 6.30
C ALA A 178 -0.06 -4.02 6.64
N LEU A 179 0.71 -3.35 5.80
CA LEU A 179 2.18 -3.27 5.91
C LEU A 179 2.73 -2.83 7.28
N PRO A 180 2.14 -1.85 7.99
CA PRO A 180 2.63 -1.43 9.30
C PRO A 180 2.70 -2.56 10.34
N LEU A 181 1.91 -3.62 10.19
CA LEU A 181 1.89 -4.77 11.11
C LEU A 181 3.16 -5.62 11.04
N VAL A 182 3.75 -5.74 9.84
CA VAL A 182 4.89 -6.62 9.57
C VAL A 182 6.19 -5.84 9.37
N ALA A 183 6.11 -4.54 9.06
CA ALA A 183 7.28 -3.71 8.81
C ALA A 183 8.15 -3.49 10.07
N PRO A 184 9.48 -3.33 9.90
CA PRO A 184 10.39 -2.88 10.95
C PRO A 184 9.90 -1.62 11.66
N VAL A 185 10.12 -1.55 12.97
CA VAL A 185 9.57 -0.50 13.86
C VAL A 185 9.89 0.91 13.36
N GLY A 186 11.11 1.15 12.86
CA GLY A 186 11.52 2.46 12.34
C GLY A 186 10.73 2.96 11.13
N LEU A 187 10.08 2.08 10.37
CA LEU A 187 9.30 2.44 9.18
C LEU A 187 7.82 2.67 9.47
N ARG A 188 7.31 2.08 10.56
CA ARG A 188 5.88 2.08 10.89
C ARG A 188 5.25 3.47 10.90
N PRO A 189 5.87 4.54 11.46
CA PRO A 189 5.27 5.87 11.43
C PRO A 189 4.98 6.37 10.02
N GLN A 190 5.91 6.20 9.08
CA GLN A 190 5.73 6.63 7.69
C GLN A 190 4.68 5.78 6.97
N LEU A 191 4.67 4.47 7.18
CA LEU A 191 3.70 3.58 6.56
C LEU A 191 2.27 3.84 7.07
N VAL A 192 2.09 4.11 8.36
CA VAL A 192 0.80 4.51 8.93
C VAL A 192 0.32 5.83 8.33
N GLN A 193 1.21 6.81 8.13
CA GLN A 193 0.83 8.07 7.48
C GLN A 193 0.48 7.87 6.01
N ALA A 194 1.26 7.06 5.28
CA ALA A 194 0.97 6.70 3.90
C ALA A 194 -0.44 6.09 3.76
N ALA A 195 -0.78 5.11 4.61
CA ALA A 195 -2.09 4.46 4.63
C ALA A 195 -3.23 5.45 4.95
N THR A 196 -3.04 6.27 5.99
CA THR A 196 -4.03 7.27 6.44
C THR A 196 -4.36 8.27 5.32
N VAL A 197 -3.34 8.77 4.63
CA VAL A 197 -3.52 9.72 3.52
C VAL A 197 -4.12 9.02 2.29
N PHE A 198 -3.66 7.80 1.98
CA PHE A 198 -4.12 7.05 0.81
C PHE A 198 -5.60 6.65 0.93
N GLU A 199 -6.15 6.59 2.14
CA GLU A 199 -7.57 6.36 2.40
C GLU A 199 -8.47 7.23 1.50
N ARG A 200 -8.05 8.46 1.22
CA ARG A 200 -8.78 9.37 0.35
C ARG A 200 -8.66 8.98 -1.13
N ALA A 201 -7.47 8.59 -1.58
CA ALA A 201 -7.25 8.11 -2.96
C ALA A 201 -8.02 6.82 -3.24
N ALA A 202 -8.13 5.94 -2.25
CA ALA A 202 -8.82 4.66 -2.34
C ALA A 202 -10.33 4.75 -2.67
N ARG A 203 -10.93 5.95 -2.64
CA ARG A 203 -12.37 6.14 -2.72
C ARG A 203 -12.78 7.02 -3.88
N SER A 204 -13.60 6.45 -4.76
CA SER A 204 -14.32 7.17 -5.80
C SER A 204 -15.80 6.76 -5.81
N ARG A 205 -16.57 7.32 -6.75
CA ARG A 205 -17.95 6.90 -6.99
C ARG A 205 -18.05 5.72 -7.95
N ILE A 206 -16.93 5.31 -8.54
CA ILE A 206 -16.86 4.17 -9.45
C ILE A 206 -17.01 2.90 -8.59
N PRO A 207 -17.89 1.96 -8.94
CA PRO A 207 -18.00 0.70 -8.23
C PRO A 207 -16.72 -0.14 -8.46
N ALA A 208 -16.27 -0.86 -7.44
CA ALA A 208 -15.10 -1.72 -7.54
C ALA A 208 -15.50 -3.15 -7.91
N GLN A 209 -15.01 -3.68 -9.04
CA GLN A 209 -15.14 -5.09 -9.37
C GLN A 209 -14.13 -5.92 -8.54
N HIS A 210 -14.45 -6.18 -7.28
CA HIS A 210 -13.52 -6.77 -6.29
C HIS A 210 -12.84 -8.08 -6.72
N GLN A 211 -13.45 -8.84 -7.62
CA GLN A 211 -12.91 -10.09 -8.19
C GLN A 211 -11.66 -9.87 -9.04
N GLN A 212 -11.53 -8.73 -9.73
CA GLN A 212 -10.38 -8.44 -10.61
C GLN A 212 -9.08 -8.29 -9.82
N ALA A 213 -9.16 -7.70 -8.61
CA ALA A 213 -8.00 -7.49 -7.75
C ALA A 213 -7.78 -8.63 -6.72
N GLN A 214 -8.43 -9.79 -6.90
CA GLN A 214 -8.44 -10.85 -5.89
C GLN A 214 -7.08 -11.52 -5.68
N ALA A 215 -6.31 -11.71 -6.75
CA ALA A 215 -4.95 -12.28 -6.65
C ALA A 215 -4.05 -11.38 -5.78
N THR A 216 -4.09 -10.07 -6.00
CA THR A 216 -3.35 -9.08 -5.21
C THR A 216 -3.81 -9.08 -3.76
N ARG A 217 -5.12 -9.17 -3.50
CA ARG A 217 -5.66 -9.26 -2.13
C ARG A 217 -5.17 -10.52 -1.39
N CYS A 218 -5.17 -11.67 -2.06
CA CYS A 218 -4.61 -12.90 -1.48
C CYS A 218 -3.12 -12.75 -1.16
N ALA A 219 -2.35 -12.09 -2.03
CA ALA A 219 -0.93 -11.82 -1.79
C ALA A 219 -0.70 -10.90 -0.57
N VAL A 220 -1.50 -9.83 -0.42
CA VAL A 220 -1.47 -8.95 0.76
C VAL A 220 -1.71 -9.75 2.04
N LYS A 221 -2.74 -10.60 2.07
CA LYS A 221 -3.08 -11.43 3.24
C LYS A 221 -2.01 -12.48 3.54
N ALA A 222 -1.40 -13.07 2.52
CA ALA A 222 -0.34 -14.05 2.69
C ALA A 222 0.90 -13.44 3.37
N VAL A 223 1.25 -12.19 3.05
CA VAL A 223 2.38 -11.49 3.66
C VAL A 223 2.24 -11.34 5.18
N LEU A 224 1.02 -11.18 5.69
CA LEU A 224 0.79 -11.08 7.13
C LEU A 224 1.08 -12.39 7.87
N ARG A 225 1.10 -13.53 7.17
CA ARG A 225 1.35 -14.86 7.75
C ARG A 225 2.83 -15.26 7.73
N GLU A 226 3.67 -14.50 7.05
CA GLU A 226 5.12 -14.70 6.99
C GLU A 226 5.83 -13.58 7.78
N PRO A 227 6.97 -13.86 8.43
CA PRO A 227 7.80 -12.80 9.00
C PRO A 227 8.28 -11.86 7.89
N ALA A 228 8.58 -10.61 8.23
CA ALA A 228 9.17 -9.70 7.25
C ALA A 228 10.53 -10.23 6.76
N PRO A 229 10.92 -9.94 5.51
CA PRO A 229 12.17 -10.40 4.97
C PRO A 229 13.30 -9.82 5.81
N GLN A 230 14.24 -10.68 6.20
CA GLN A 230 15.43 -10.26 6.97
C GLN A 230 16.36 -9.43 6.08
N ASP A 231 16.35 -9.68 4.78
CA ASP A 231 17.02 -8.89 3.78
C ASP A 231 16.18 -7.65 3.43
N GLY A 232 16.71 -6.46 3.75
CA GLY A 232 16.07 -5.18 3.42
C GLY A 232 15.78 -4.99 1.92
N ALA A 233 16.35 -5.82 1.05
CA ALA A 233 16.15 -5.81 -0.39
C ALA A 233 14.72 -6.17 -0.80
N LEU A 234 14.13 -7.26 -0.29
CA LEU A 234 12.77 -7.64 -0.68
C LEU A 234 11.72 -6.64 -0.17
N LEU A 235 11.90 -6.12 1.05
CA LEU A 235 11.07 -5.04 1.55
C LEU A 235 11.21 -3.77 0.69
N THR A 236 12.42 -3.43 0.26
CA THR A 236 12.66 -2.30 -0.65
C THR A 236 11.96 -2.49 -1.99
N ILE A 237 12.03 -3.70 -2.55
CA ILE A 237 11.36 -4.05 -3.81
C ILE A 237 9.84 -3.88 -3.71
N VAL A 238 9.24 -4.29 -2.58
CA VAL A 238 7.82 -4.10 -2.29
C VAL A 238 7.47 -2.62 -2.17
N LEU A 239 8.27 -1.84 -1.43
CA LEU A 239 8.04 -0.40 -1.28
C LEU A 239 8.19 0.36 -2.61
N ASP A 240 9.12 -0.06 -3.47
CA ASP A 240 9.27 0.48 -4.83
C ASP A 240 8.06 0.14 -5.71
N ALA A 241 7.59 -1.11 -5.69
CA ALA A 241 6.39 -1.51 -6.42
C ALA A 241 5.14 -0.73 -5.97
N LEU A 242 4.96 -0.55 -4.66
CA LEU A 242 3.87 0.25 -4.09
C LEU A 242 3.98 1.73 -4.49
N LEU A 243 5.20 2.28 -4.48
CA LEU A 243 5.45 3.66 -4.90
C LEU A 243 4.98 3.87 -6.34
N LEU A 244 5.34 2.96 -7.25
CA LEU A 244 4.89 3.00 -8.65
C LEU A 244 3.37 2.85 -8.76
N ALA A 245 2.78 1.86 -8.09
CA ALA A 245 1.33 1.65 -8.09
C ALA A 245 0.54 2.88 -7.59
N VAL A 246 1.04 3.59 -6.57
CA VAL A 246 0.42 4.84 -6.08
C VAL A 246 0.58 5.98 -7.09
N ILE A 247 1.71 6.07 -7.80
CA ILE A 247 1.92 7.03 -8.90
C ILE A 247 0.97 6.74 -10.07
N ALA A 248 0.78 5.48 -10.45
CA ALA A 248 -0.23 5.08 -11.43
C ALA A 248 -1.64 5.47 -10.97
N ALA A 249 -2.00 5.20 -9.72
CA ALA A 249 -3.29 5.59 -9.16
C ALA A 249 -3.49 7.11 -9.21
N GLN A 250 -2.45 7.90 -8.89
CA GLN A 250 -2.48 9.35 -9.02
C GLN A 250 -2.76 9.79 -10.47
N HIS A 251 -2.09 9.17 -11.46
CA HIS A 251 -2.31 9.47 -12.88
C HIS A 251 -3.73 9.08 -13.31
N TRP A 252 -4.19 7.88 -12.95
CA TRP A 252 -5.53 7.36 -13.20
C TRP A 252 -6.63 8.28 -12.65
N HIS A 253 -6.42 8.85 -11.46
CA HIS A 253 -7.33 9.84 -10.89
C HIS A 253 -7.30 11.17 -11.65
N ARG A 254 -6.12 11.63 -12.10
CA ARG A 254 -5.98 12.88 -12.87
C ARG A 254 -6.71 12.80 -14.21
N THR A 255 -6.57 11.69 -14.93
CA THR A 255 -7.26 11.50 -16.23
C THR A 255 -8.79 11.50 -16.07
N ARG A 256 -9.28 11.12 -14.88
CA ARG A 256 -10.71 11.13 -14.52
C ARG A 256 -11.17 12.38 -13.75
N GLN A 257 -10.33 13.41 -13.63
CA GLN A 257 -10.63 14.64 -12.90
C GLN A 257 -10.98 14.43 -11.41
N HIS A 258 -10.50 13.33 -10.82
CA HIS A 258 -10.60 13.02 -9.39
C HIS A 258 -9.53 13.79 -8.59
N HIS A 259 -9.59 15.13 -8.59
CA HIS A 259 -8.52 15.99 -8.08
C HIS A 259 -8.13 15.70 -6.61
N GLN A 260 -9.10 15.43 -5.74
CA GLN A 260 -8.84 15.21 -4.31
C GLN A 260 -8.20 13.85 -4.05
N GLN A 261 -8.56 12.84 -4.82
CA GLN A 261 -7.96 11.51 -4.81
C GLN A 261 -6.53 11.57 -5.37
N ALA A 262 -6.33 12.29 -6.48
CA ALA A 262 -5.01 12.50 -7.05
C ALA A 262 -4.07 13.23 -6.08
N GLU A 263 -4.58 14.24 -5.35
CA GLU A 263 -3.80 14.95 -4.34
C GLU A 263 -3.45 14.05 -3.14
N ALA A 264 -4.41 13.23 -2.69
CA ALA A 264 -4.14 12.24 -1.65
C ALA A 264 -3.07 11.23 -2.07
N ALA A 265 -3.16 10.68 -3.30
CA ALA A 265 -2.16 9.77 -3.84
C ALA A 265 -0.76 10.44 -3.90
N ARG A 266 -0.69 11.73 -4.31
CA ARG A 266 0.55 12.52 -4.31
C ARG A 266 1.17 12.65 -2.91
N GLN A 267 0.34 12.89 -1.90
CA GLN A 267 0.80 12.99 -0.51
C GLN A 267 1.26 11.62 0.01
N THR A 268 0.56 10.53 -0.32
CA THR A 268 1.00 9.16 -0.02
C THR A 268 2.37 8.86 -0.59
N VAL A 269 2.66 9.26 -1.84
CA VAL A 269 3.98 9.12 -2.47
C VAL A 269 5.09 9.74 -1.62
N THR A 270 4.83 10.87 -0.94
CA THR A 270 5.84 11.54 -0.09
C THR A 270 6.22 10.69 1.12
N HIS A 271 5.23 10.11 1.80
CA HIS A 271 5.46 9.21 2.93
C HIS A 271 6.12 7.89 2.50
N LEU A 272 5.65 7.31 1.39
CA LEU A 272 6.24 6.07 0.85
C LEU A 272 7.69 6.27 0.40
N ARG A 273 8.02 7.39 -0.25
CA ARG A 273 9.41 7.72 -0.62
C ARG A 273 10.33 7.79 0.60
N THR A 274 9.82 8.29 1.72
CA THR A 274 10.59 8.38 2.96
C THR A 274 10.87 6.99 3.54
N ALA A 275 9.85 6.12 3.57
CA ALA A 275 10.02 4.72 3.98
C ALA A 275 10.96 3.95 3.03
N TYR A 276 10.77 4.10 1.71
CA TYR A 276 11.62 3.49 0.68
C TYR A 276 13.09 3.90 0.83
N ARG A 277 13.41 5.20 0.97
CA ARG A 277 14.80 5.66 1.11
C ARG A 277 15.47 5.06 2.34
N ALA A 278 14.73 4.93 3.44
CA ALA A 278 15.24 4.32 4.66
C ALA A 278 15.62 2.85 4.47
N THR A 279 14.90 2.09 3.64
CA THR A 279 15.21 0.67 3.36
C THR A 279 16.19 0.47 2.21
N ALA A 280 16.17 1.34 1.20
CA ALA A 280 16.92 1.16 -0.04
C ALA A 280 18.43 1.39 0.12
N THR A 281 18.85 2.11 1.17
CA THR A 281 20.24 2.55 1.35
C THR A 281 21.24 1.39 1.36
N GLU A 282 21.02 0.37 2.20
CA GLU A 282 21.95 -0.77 2.31
C GLU A 282 21.94 -1.67 1.06
N PRO A 283 20.78 -2.10 0.53
CA PRO A 283 20.72 -2.90 -0.70
C PRO A 283 21.35 -2.19 -1.91
N LEU A 284 21.07 -0.89 -2.11
CA LEU A 284 21.66 -0.14 -3.22
C LEU A 284 23.16 0.06 -3.05
N THR A 285 23.65 0.24 -1.82
CA THR A 285 25.09 0.31 -1.54
C THR A 285 25.79 -1.00 -1.88
N THR A 286 25.18 -2.13 -1.52
CA THR A 286 25.68 -3.47 -1.82
C THR A 286 25.75 -3.71 -3.34
N LEU A 287 24.69 -3.34 -4.06
CA LEU A 287 24.66 -3.43 -5.53
C LEU A 287 25.69 -2.49 -6.18
N ARG A 288 25.85 -1.28 -5.68
CA ARG A 288 26.84 -0.31 -6.18
C ARG A 288 28.27 -0.83 -6.02
N GLN A 289 28.59 -1.41 -4.85
CA GLN A 289 29.90 -2.02 -4.61
C GLN A 289 30.17 -3.19 -5.56
N ARG A 290 29.17 -4.02 -5.86
CA ARG A 290 29.29 -5.10 -6.85
C ARG A 290 29.51 -4.54 -8.26
N GLY A 291 28.79 -3.49 -8.63
CA GLY A 291 28.97 -2.79 -9.90
C GLY A 291 30.38 -2.22 -10.08
N GLY A 292 30.92 -1.62 -9.01
CA GLY A 292 32.30 -1.11 -8.99
C GLY A 292 33.36 -2.19 -9.17
N ARG A 293 33.08 -3.42 -8.73
CA ARG A 293 33.97 -4.59 -8.87
C ARG A 293 33.87 -5.31 -10.22
N LEU A 294 32.94 -4.91 -11.10
CA LEU A 294 32.87 -5.46 -12.45
C LEU A 294 34.16 -5.13 -13.22
N ASN A 295 34.71 -6.12 -13.92
CA ASN A 295 35.84 -5.91 -14.81
C ASN A 295 35.47 -4.98 -15.98
N GLU A 296 36.47 -4.38 -16.61
CA GLU A 296 36.25 -3.36 -17.63
C GLU A 296 35.46 -3.88 -18.85
N THR A 297 35.75 -5.10 -19.29
CA THR A 297 35.06 -5.74 -20.42
C THR A 297 33.56 -5.92 -20.16
N LEU A 298 33.20 -6.43 -18.98
CA LEU A 298 31.80 -6.63 -18.61
C LEU A 298 31.09 -5.30 -18.38
N ARG A 299 31.77 -4.30 -17.80
CA ARG A 299 31.23 -2.94 -17.67
C ARG A 299 30.90 -2.33 -19.03
N ARG A 300 31.85 -2.31 -19.96
CA ARG A 300 31.64 -1.83 -21.34
C ARG A 300 30.53 -2.59 -22.05
N ARG A 301 30.40 -3.90 -21.81
CA ARG A 301 29.28 -4.70 -22.33
C ARG A 301 27.94 -4.19 -21.82
N GLN A 302 27.80 -3.95 -20.51
CA GLN A 302 26.53 -3.46 -19.96
C GLN A 302 26.21 -2.02 -20.41
N GLU A 303 27.22 -1.15 -20.56
CA GLU A 303 27.04 0.18 -21.15
C GLU A 303 26.50 0.09 -22.59
N ASN A 304 27.07 -0.79 -23.41
CA ASN A 304 26.61 -1.02 -24.78
C ASN A 304 25.20 -1.62 -24.82
N THR A 305 24.88 -2.53 -23.89
CA THR A 305 23.52 -3.08 -23.74
C THR A 305 22.51 -1.97 -23.41
N LEU A 306 22.86 -1.06 -22.49
CA LEU A 306 22.02 0.09 -22.13
C LEU A 306 21.81 1.02 -23.33
N ARG A 307 22.90 1.43 -24.01
CA ARG A 307 22.84 2.29 -25.22
C ARG A 307 21.99 1.69 -26.34
N ARG A 308 22.02 0.36 -26.48
CA ARG A 308 21.21 -0.36 -27.47
C ARG A 308 19.74 -0.44 -27.09
N ALA A 309 19.45 -0.71 -25.82
CA ALA A 309 18.08 -0.88 -25.34
C ALA A 309 17.33 0.46 -25.24
N LEU A 310 18.02 1.50 -24.75
CA LEU A 310 17.46 2.78 -24.35
C LEU A 310 18.30 3.95 -24.89
N PRO A 311 18.40 4.14 -26.22
CA PRO A 311 19.32 5.11 -26.82
C PRO A 311 19.09 6.54 -26.33
N GLU A 312 17.84 6.94 -26.10
CA GLU A 312 17.48 8.29 -25.66
C GLU A 312 17.81 8.57 -24.19
N LEU A 313 17.78 7.55 -23.33
CA LEU A 313 17.99 7.68 -21.89
C LEU A 313 19.38 7.24 -21.44
N ALA A 314 20.17 6.61 -22.32
CA ALA A 314 21.43 5.96 -21.96
C ALA A 314 22.43 6.93 -21.31
N GLU A 315 22.70 8.09 -21.93
CA GLU A 315 23.69 9.03 -21.39
C GLU A 315 23.27 9.58 -20.03
N GLN A 316 21.98 9.87 -19.85
CA GLN A 316 21.44 10.31 -18.57
C GLN A 316 21.66 9.23 -17.51
N ILE A 317 21.27 7.98 -17.79
CA ILE A 317 21.40 6.86 -16.85
C ILE A 317 22.87 6.58 -16.53
N LEU A 318 23.77 6.64 -17.51
CA LEU A 318 25.21 6.44 -17.31
C LEU A 318 25.84 7.52 -16.43
N ALA A 319 25.32 8.74 -16.47
CA ALA A 319 25.75 9.84 -15.60
C ALA A 319 25.22 9.75 -14.16
N GLU A 320 24.22 8.89 -13.89
CA GLU A 320 23.65 8.77 -12.55
C GLU A 320 24.57 8.00 -11.58
N PRO A 321 24.62 8.38 -10.29
CA PRO A 321 25.38 7.65 -9.27
C PRO A 321 24.84 6.23 -9.00
N GLY A 322 23.65 5.91 -9.48
CA GLY A 322 23.04 4.58 -9.42
C GLY A 322 23.44 3.66 -10.58
N TRP A 323 24.14 4.14 -11.62
CA TRP A 323 24.58 3.32 -12.75
C TRP A 323 25.29 2.01 -12.33
N PRO A 324 26.26 2.01 -11.39
CA PRO A 324 26.93 0.78 -11.02
C PRO A 324 25.97 -0.29 -10.47
N SER A 325 24.91 0.12 -9.74
CA SER A 325 23.89 -0.81 -9.24
C SER A 325 23.10 -1.44 -10.38
N LEU A 326 22.72 -0.64 -11.39
CA LEU A 326 22.04 -1.14 -12.60
C LEU A 326 22.96 -2.06 -13.41
N ALA A 327 24.23 -1.71 -13.60
CA ALA A 327 25.21 -2.54 -14.30
C ALA A 327 25.40 -3.91 -13.61
N ALA A 328 25.48 -3.94 -12.28
CA ALA A 328 25.54 -5.19 -11.51
C ALA A 328 24.27 -6.04 -11.71
N THR A 329 23.11 -5.39 -11.74
CA THR A 329 21.81 -6.05 -11.95
C THR A 329 21.71 -6.65 -13.36
N LEU A 330 22.15 -5.93 -14.40
CA LEU A 330 22.19 -6.43 -15.77
C LEU A 330 23.13 -7.62 -15.92
N ALA A 331 24.33 -7.53 -15.34
CA ALA A 331 25.30 -8.63 -15.33
C ALA A 331 24.75 -9.87 -14.61
N ARG A 332 24.02 -9.67 -13.49
CA ARG A 332 23.35 -10.77 -12.77
C ARG A 332 22.23 -11.38 -13.60
N ALA A 333 21.41 -10.56 -14.25
CA ALA A 333 20.34 -11.05 -15.12
C ALA A 333 20.89 -11.90 -16.27
N GLU A 334 21.98 -11.44 -16.92
CA GLU A 334 22.70 -12.19 -17.96
C GLU A 334 23.23 -13.53 -17.42
N ALA A 335 23.82 -13.54 -16.22
CA ALA A 335 24.36 -14.74 -15.60
C ALA A 335 23.28 -15.79 -15.23
N VAL A 336 22.04 -15.35 -14.99
CA VAL A 336 20.89 -16.24 -14.73
C VAL A 336 20.16 -16.63 -16.02
N GLY A 337 20.64 -16.18 -17.18
CA GLY A 337 20.14 -16.58 -18.50
C GLY A 337 19.10 -15.64 -19.12
N HIS A 338 18.82 -14.49 -18.50
CA HIS A 338 17.95 -13.48 -19.09
C HIS A 338 18.68 -12.66 -20.15
N LYS A 339 17.92 -12.09 -21.10
CA LYS A 339 18.44 -11.18 -22.13
C LYS A 339 18.34 -9.73 -21.64
N PRO A 340 19.44 -9.05 -21.28
CA PRO A 340 19.35 -7.75 -20.58
C PRO A 340 18.74 -6.64 -21.45
N THR A 341 18.96 -6.64 -22.77
CA THR A 341 18.31 -5.69 -23.69
C THR A 341 16.79 -5.81 -23.67
N ALA A 342 16.25 -7.04 -23.75
CA ALA A 342 14.81 -7.27 -23.72
C ALA A 342 14.20 -6.88 -22.37
N LEU A 343 14.90 -7.19 -21.26
CA LEU A 343 14.48 -6.77 -19.92
C LEU A 343 14.44 -5.25 -19.77
N LEU A 344 15.45 -4.53 -20.26
CA LEU A 344 15.48 -3.06 -20.22
C LEU A 344 14.33 -2.46 -21.02
N THR A 345 14.11 -2.94 -22.25
CA THR A 345 12.99 -2.47 -23.09
C THR A 345 11.65 -2.72 -22.40
N GLN A 346 11.44 -3.93 -21.84
CA GLN A 346 10.23 -4.25 -21.09
C GLN A 346 10.08 -3.35 -19.85
N ALA A 347 11.18 -3.09 -19.14
CA ALA A 347 11.19 -2.24 -17.96
C ALA A 347 10.85 -0.78 -18.26
N THR A 348 10.98 -0.30 -19.50
CA THR A 348 10.68 1.09 -19.88
C THR A 348 9.35 1.30 -20.59
N VAL A 349 8.60 0.24 -20.94
CA VAL A 349 7.27 0.38 -21.57
C VAL A 349 6.29 1.15 -20.67
N ARG A 350 6.50 1.13 -19.34
CA ARG A 350 5.65 1.83 -18.38
C ARG A 350 6.05 3.29 -18.21
N LYS A 351 5.13 4.21 -18.52
CA LYS A 351 5.22 5.70 -18.46
C LYS A 351 5.67 6.34 -17.13
N GLU A 352 5.98 5.57 -16.11
CA GLU A 352 6.26 6.06 -14.76
C GLU A 352 7.72 6.51 -14.57
N THR A 353 8.60 6.17 -15.50
CA THR A 353 10.02 6.54 -15.49
C THR A 353 10.23 8.06 -15.47
N ASP A 354 9.32 8.83 -16.06
CA ASP A 354 9.44 10.28 -16.19
C ASP A 354 9.26 11.04 -14.86
N THR A 355 8.74 10.36 -13.82
CA THR A 355 8.52 10.93 -12.49
C THR A 355 9.54 10.47 -11.45
N ALA A 356 10.51 9.65 -11.88
CA ALA A 356 11.53 9.07 -11.02
C ALA A 356 12.59 10.10 -10.63
N THR A 357 13.03 10.06 -9.37
CA THR A 357 14.18 10.88 -8.91
C THR A 357 15.52 10.32 -9.40
N SER A 358 15.57 9.04 -9.76
CA SER A 358 16.72 8.36 -10.38
C SER A 358 16.20 7.24 -11.27
N LEU A 359 16.53 7.28 -12.56
CA LEU A 359 16.13 6.26 -13.53
C LEU A 359 16.87 4.94 -13.28
N SER A 360 18.16 5.01 -12.93
CA SER A 360 18.99 3.83 -12.67
C SER A 360 18.51 3.01 -11.47
N GLU A 361 18.04 3.67 -10.39
CA GLU A 361 17.45 2.99 -9.23
C GLU A 361 16.11 2.32 -9.57
N VAL A 362 15.22 3.03 -10.27
CA VAL A 362 13.91 2.46 -10.68
C VAL A 362 14.11 1.25 -11.58
N LEU A 363 15.00 1.35 -12.58
CA LEU A 363 15.33 0.22 -13.45
C LEU A 363 15.96 -0.93 -12.65
N THR A 364 16.85 -0.63 -11.69
CA THR A 364 17.43 -1.65 -10.81
C THR A 364 16.34 -2.50 -10.14
N TRP A 365 15.39 -1.87 -9.45
CA TRP A 365 14.33 -2.61 -8.74
C TRP A 365 13.32 -3.27 -9.66
N ARG A 366 12.97 -2.63 -10.77
CA ARG A 366 12.07 -3.20 -11.77
C ARG A 366 12.67 -4.46 -12.39
N LEU A 367 13.97 -4.47 -12.70
CA LEU A 367 14.67 -5.66 -13.20
C LEU A 367 14.70 -6.77 -12.15
N HIS A 368 14.87 -6.45 -10.86
CA HIS A 368 14.79 -7.46 -9.79
C HIS A 368 13.43 -8.14 -9.72
N ARG A 369 12.34 -7.42 -10.00
CA ARG A 369 10.98 -7.98 -10.05
C ARG A 369 10.72 -8.79 -11.33
N LEU A 370 11.10 -8.26 -12.49
CA LEU A 370 10.87 -8.91 -13.79
C LEU A 370 11.69 -10.20 -13.96
N ALA A 371 12.92 -10.22 -13.45
CA ALA A 371 13.89 -11.30 -13.68
C ALA A 371 14.19 -12.13 -12.43
N ASP A 372 13.43 -11.98 -11.35
CA ASP A 372 13.62 -12.74 -10.11
C ASP A 372 15.06 -12.71 -9.57
N LEU A 373 15.59 -11.50 -9.35
CA LEU A 373 17.00 -11.36 -8.95
C LEU A 373 17.19 -11.23 -7.43
N THR A 374 16.17 -11.57 -6.64
CA THR A 374 16.22 -11.46 -5.17
C THR A 374 17.22 -12.43 -4.53
N ALA A 375 17.56 -13.53 -5.22
CA ALA A 375 18.60 -14.46 -4.80
C ALA A 375 19.99 -13.85 -4.99
N GLY A 376 20.47 -13.15 -3.94
CA GLY A 376 21.86 -12.74 -3.81
C GLY A 376 22.08 -11.32 -3.31
N THR A 377 21.08 -10.48 -3.03
CA THR A 377 21.26 -9.11 -2.49
C THR A 377 21.65 -9.05 -1.00
N THR A 378 22.03 -10.19 -0.41
CA THR A 378 22.28 -10.36 1.01
C THR A 378 23.56 -9.66 1.48
N SER A 379 23.40 -8.81 2.50
CA SER A 379 24.43 -8.41 3.45
C SER A 379 24.22 -9.27 4.70
N SER A 380 25.28 -9.91 5.20
CA SER A 380 25.23 -10.71 6.43
C SER A 380 25.32 -9.77 7.63
N ALA A 381 24.21 -9.11 7.96
CA ALA A 381 24.08 -8.32 9.19
C ALA A 381 22.88 -8.86 10.00
N PRO A 382 23.03 -9.10 11.32
CA PRO A 382 21.93 -9.57 12.14
C PRO A 382 20.94 -8.42 12.39
N ALA A 383 19.82 -8.40 11.68
CA ALA A 383 18.69 -7.54 11.99
C ALA A 383 17.79 -8.21 13.05
N SER A 384 17.21 -7.41 13.95
CA SER A 384 16.28 -7.89 14.98
C SER A 384 15.09 -8.64 14.32
N PRO A 385 14.69 -9.81 14.83
CA PRO A 385 13.63 -10.59 14.20
C PRO A 385 12.28 -9.84 14.29
N SER A 386 11.68 -9.55 13.14
CA SER A 386 10.26 -9.19 13.05
C SER A 386 9.46 -10.49 13.04
N ALA A 387 8.62 -10.72 14.05
CA ALA A 387 7.75 -11.90 14.09
C ALA A 387 6.61 -11.76 13.07
N ALA A 388 6.16 -12.88 12.51
CA ALA A 388 4.93 -12.91 11.71
C ALA A 388 3.76 -12.34 12.53
N TYR A 389 2.82 -11.65 11.87
CA TYR A 389 1.66 -11.13 12.55
C TYR A 389 0.79 -12.31 13.04
N ARG A 390 0.64 -12.42 14.36
CA ARG A 390 -0.29 -13.37 14.98
C ARG A 390 -1.49 -12.60 15.52
N PRO A 391 -2.72 -12.88 15.03
CA PRO A 391 -3.91 -12.36 15.68
C PRO A 391 -3.94 -12.86 17.13
N ILE A 392 -4.18 -11.96 18.08
CA ILE A 392 -4.23 -12.29 19.50
C ILE A 392 -5.50 -13.12 19.73
N ASN A 393 -5.35 -14.41 20.06
CA ASN A 393 -6.46 -15.28 20.41
C ASN A 393 -6.91 -15.04 21.86
N THR A 394 -7.80 -14.07 22.08
CA THR A 394 -8.51 -13.93 23.36
C THR A 394 -9.69 -14.91 23.44
N ARG A 395 -9.41 -16.22 23.50
CA ARG A 395 -10.41 -17.25 23.86
C ARG A 395 -10.39 -17.68 25.33
N LEU A 396 -9.62 -17.01 26.18
CA LEU A 396 -9.51 -17.32 27.61
C LEU A 396 -9.85 -16.10 28.47
N GLN A 397 -11.09 -15.60 28.39
CA GLN A 397 -11.66 -14.78 29.47
C GLN A 397 -13.20 -14.57 29.42
N ARG A 398 -13.95 -15.54 28.86
CA ARG A 398 -15.38 -15.66 29.15
C ARG A 398 -15.69 -17.05 29.68
N ARG A 399 -15.31 -17.28 30.94
CA ARG A 399 -15.99 -18.22 31.82
C ARG A 399 -16.46 -17.43 33.04
N THR A 400 -17.77 -17.49 33.25
CA THR A 400 -18.49 -17.24 34.51
C THR A 400 -18.34 -15.87 35.16
N ARG A 401 -19.33 -15.00 34.94
CA ARG A 401 -20.34 -14.65 35.96
C ARG A 401 -21.59 -14.08 35.32
#